data_AF-A0A0V0GPB0-F1
#
_entry.id   AF-A0A0V0GPB0-F1
#
_cell.length_a   1.000
_cell.length_b   1.000
_cell.length_c   1.000
_cell.angle_alpha   90.00
_cell.angle_beta   90.00
_cell.angle_gamma   90.00
#
_symmetry.space_group_name_H-M   'P 1'
#
loop_
_entity.id
_entity.type
_entity.pdbx_description
1 polymer ?
#
loop_
_entity_poly.entity_id
_entity_poly.type
_entity_poly.pdbx_seq_one_letter_code
_entity_poly.pdbx_strand_id
1 'polypeptide(L)'
;KILFSFQVPSIYPHEPPKVKCKTKVYHPNIDLEGNVCLNVLREDWKPVLNINTIIYGLYLLFEEPNHEDPLNLEAAAVLRDNPQLFKSNVKKAMLGGTVANVSFTRCV
;
A
#
# COMPACT_ATOMS: atom_id res chain seq x y z
N LYS A 1 10.18 -7.51 -6.62
CA LYS A 1 10.27 -6.04 -6.49
C LYS A 1 8.89 -5.37 -6.56
N ILE A 2 8.58 -4.43 -5.67
CA ILE A 2 7.34 -3.63 -5.67
C ILE A 2 7.67 -2.24 -6.22
N LEU A 3 6.89 -1.75 -7.19
CA LEU A 3 7.12 -0.50 -7.90
C LEU A 3 6.06 0.53 -7.55
N PHE A 4 6.48 1.77 -7.28
CA PHE A 4 5.62 2.93 -7.04
C PHE A 4 5.93 4.03 -8.05
N SER A 5 4.90 4.76 -8.49
CA SER A 5 5.06 5.98 -9.27
C SER A 5 4.71 7.20 -8.44
N PHE A 6 5.54 8.24 -8.53
CA PHE A 6 5.31 9.53 -7.91
C PHE A 6 5.03 10.56 -8.99
N GLN A 7 3.93 11.29 -8.86
CA GLN A 7 3.61 12.44 -9.69
C GLN A 7 3.60 13.69 -8.81
N VAL A 8 4.63 14.51 -8.94
CA VAL A 8 4.76 15.76 -8.17
C VAL A 8 3.92 16.85 -8.83
N PRO A 9 2.96 17.48 -8.11
CA PRO A 9 2.16 18.56 -8.67
C PRO A 9 2.99 19.85 -8.82
N SER A 10 2.58 20.76 -9.70
CA SER A 10 3.25 22.05 -9.90
C SER A 10 3.22 22.96 -8.67
N ILE A 11 2.28 22.72 -7.75
CA ILE A 11 2.09 23.48 -6.52
C ILE A 11 2.71 22.82 -5.30
N TYR A 12 3.54 21.79 -5.49
CA TYR A 12 4.35 21.23 -4.41
C TYR A 12 5.25 22.32 -3.78
N PRO A 13 5.38 22.41 -2.45
CA PRO A 13 4.91 21.45 -1.44
C PRO A 13 3.54 21.77 -0.82
N HIS A 14 2.75 22.69 -1.38
CA HIS A 14 1.40 22.98 -0.85
C HIS A 14 0.44 21.78 -1.00
N GLU A 15 0.56 21.03 -2.10
CA GLU A 15 -0.08 19.72 -2.26
C GLU A 15 0.94 18.58 -2.26
N PRO A 16 0.59 17.39 -1.73
CA PRO A 16 1.45 16.23 -1.76
C PRO A 16 1.62 15.68 -3.18
N PRO A 17 2.72 14.97 -3.47
CA PRO A 17 2.82 14.10 -4.64
C PRO A 17 1.70 13.06 -4.68
N LYS A 18 1.16 12.79 -5.87
CA LYS A 18 0.26 11.64 -6.06
C LYS A 18 1.10 10.37 -6.18
N VAL A 19 0.85 9.39 -5.31
CA VAL A 19 1.55 8.10 -5.32
C VAL A 19 0.61 6.98 -5.71
N LYS A 20 1.06 6.11 -6.61
CA LYS A 20 0.36 4.90 -7.03
C LYS A 20 1.28 3.70 -6.95
N CYS A 21 0.81 2.59 -6.40
CA CYS A 21 1.46 1.29 -6.52
C CYS A 21 1.23 0.74 -7.93
N LYS A 22 2.30 0.39 -8.64
CA LYS A 22 2.23 -0.21 -9.99
C LYS A 22 2.25 -1.73 -9.93
N THR A 23 2.72 -2.30 -8.83
CA THR A 23 2.72 -3.74 -8.60
C THR A 23 1.42 -4.14 -7.91
N LYS A 24 0.69 -5.09 -8.47
CA LYS A 24 -0.48 -5.66 -7.82
C LYS A 24 -0.05 -6.46 -6.59
N VAL A 25 -0.47 -6.02 -5.40
CA VAL A 25 -0.06 -6.60 -4.11
C VAL A 25 -1.27 -6.93 -3.24
N TYR A 26 -1.14 -7.95 -2.41
CA TYR A 26 -2.14 -8.28 -1.40
C TYR A 26 -1.80 -7.53 -0.11
N HIS A 27 -2.48 -6.42 0.13
CA HIS A 27 -2.15 -5.49 1.21
C HIS A 27 -3.41 -4.75 1.72
N PRO A 28 -3.58 -4.53 3.04
CA PRO A 28 -4.74 -3.81 3.59
C PRO A 28 -4.91 -2.38 3.04
N ASN A 29 -3.81 -1.60 3.00
CA ASN A 29 -3.84 -0.18 2.62
C ASN A 29 -3.53 0.08 1.13
N ILE A 30 -3.52 -0.95 0.27
CA ILE A 30 -3.33 -0.80 -1.18
C ILE A 30 -4.41 -1.59 -1.91
N ASP A 31 -5.15 -0.94 -2.80
CA ASP A 31 -6.17 -1.62 -3.60
C ASP A 31 -5.62 -2.20 -4.92
N LEU A 32 -6.50 -2.86 -5.68
CA LEU A 32 -6.15 -3.49 -6.95
C LEU A 32 -5.88 -2.51 -8.09
N GLU A 33 -6.27 -1.24 -7.94
CA GLU A 33 -5.99 -0.14 -8.86
C GLU A 33 -4.71 0.63 -8.48
N GLY A 34 -4.03 0.18 -7.43
CA GLY A 34 -2.79 0.75 -6.94
C GLY A 34 -2.97 2.04 -6.15
N ASN A 35 -4.19 2.40 -5.72
CA ASN A 35 -4.37 3.48 -4.74
C ASN A 35 -3.71 3.08 -3.42
N VAL A 36 -3.09 4.05 -2.77
CA VAL A 36 -2.41 3.85 -1.47
C VAL A 36 -3.15 4.68 -0.43
N CYS A 37 -3.52 4.07 0.69
CA CYS A 37 -3.95 4.78 1.88
C CYS A 37 -2.74 5.02 2.78
N LEU A 38 -2.23 6.25 2.74
CA LEU A 38 -1.16 6.73 3.59
C LEU A 38 -1.54 8.15 4.01
N ASN A 39 -1.72 8.37 5.31
CA ASN A 39 -2.16 9.63 5.91
C ASN A 39 -1.36 10.85 5.45
N VAL A 40 -0.03 10.73 5.33
CA VAL A 40 0.84 11.82 4.87
C VAL A 40 0.65 12.19 3.40
N LEU A 41 -0.13 11.42 2.62
CA LEU A 41 -0.54 11.78 1.26
C LEU A 41 -1.91 12.49 1.21
N ARG A 42 -2.53 12.71 2.37
CA ARG A 42 -3.90 13.23 2.53
C ARG A 42 -3.94 14.25 3.67
N GLU A 43 -4.69 13.97 4.74
CA GLU A 43 -4.96 14.88 5.85
C GLU A 43 -3.73 15.29 6.65
N ASP A 44 -2.69 14.46 6.70
CA ASP A 44 -1.48 14.74 7.46
C ASP A 44 -0.37 15.39 6.62
N TRP A 45 -0.61 15.67 5.34
CA TRP A 45 0.36 16.38 4.52
C TRP A 45 0.57 17.81 5.03
N LYS A 46 1.83 18.19 5.19
CA LYS A 46 2.24 19.56 5.52
C LYS A 46 3.38 19.98 4.61
N PRO A 47 3.48 21.25 4.17
CA PRO A 47 4.55 21.71 3.29
C PRO A 47 5.99 21.54 3.81
N VAL A 48 6.15 21.25 5.11
CA VAL A 48 7.43 20.91 5.75
C VAL A 48 7.88 19.46 5.48
N LEU A 49 6.95 18.58 5.08
CA LEU A 49 7.24 17.20 4.71
C LEU A 49 7.84 17.13 3.31
N ASN A 50 8.50 16.02 3.01
CA ASN A 50 9.17 15.83 1.73
C ASN A 50 9.02 14.39 1.22
N ILE A 51 9.58 14.13 0.04
CA ILE A 51 9.52 12.82 -0.62
C ILE A 51 10.11 11.71 0.27
N ASN A 52 11.15 11.98 1.06
CA ASN A 52 11.72 10.98 1.96
C ASN A 52 10.72 10.57 3.06
N THR A 53 9.93 11.52 3.58
CA THR A 53 8.84 11.20 4.52
C THR A 53 7.84 10.23 3.90
N ILE A 54 7.47 10.45 2.63
CA ILE A 54 6.54 9.58 1.90
C ILE A 54 7.16 8.19 1.69
N ILE A 55 8.42 8.12 1.25
CA ILE A 55 9.13 6.84 1.06
C ILE A 55 9.18 6.06 2.38
N TYR A 56 9.47 6.74 3.49
CA TYR A 56 9.47 6.10 4.81
C TYR A 56 8.08 5.62 5.22
N GLY A 57 7.03 6.40 4.97
CA GLY A 57 5.65 5.98 5.20
C GLY A 57 5.25 4.76 4.36
N LEU A 58 5.66 4.70 3.09
CA LEU A 58 5.45 3.52 2.24
C LEU A 58 6.20 2.30 2.77
N TYR A 59 7.44 2.46 3.26
CA TYR A 59 8.20 1.38 3.88
C TYR A 59 7.48 0.86 5.12
N LEU A 60 7.05 1.76 6.02
CA LEU A 60 6.31 1.38 7.22
C LEU A 60 5.01 0.65 6.93
N LEU A 61 4.30 0.97 5.85
CA LEU A 61 3.10 0.21 5.47
C LEU A 61 3.38 -1.28 5.25
N PHE A 62 4.56 -1.64 4.73
CA PHE A 62 4.92 -3.04 4.53
C PHE A 62 5.44 -3.74 5.80
N GLU A 63 6.07 -3.00 6.70
CA GLU A 63 6.52 -3.53 8.00
C GLU A 63 5.33 -3.70 8.97
N GLU A 64 4.44 -2.72 9.00
CA GLU A 64 3.30 -2.62 9.91
C GLU A 64 2.01 -2.24 9.14
N PRO A 65 1.37 -3.20 8.46
CA PRO A 65 0.14 -2.93 7.72
C PRO A 65 -1.00 -2.53 8.68
N ASN A 66 -1.83 -1.56 8.28
CA ASN A 66 -2.90 -1.02 9.12
C ASN A 66 -4.27 -1.57 8.70
N HIS A 67 -5.02 -2.18 9.64
CA HIS A 67 -6.37 -2.71 9.41
C HIS A 67 -7.52 -1.75 9.76
N GLU A 68 -7.25 -0.58 10.36
CA GLU A 68 -8.27 0.37 10.83
C GLU A 68 -8.85 1.24 9.69
N ASP A 69 -8.01 1.64 8.71
CA ASP A 69 -8.45 2.37 7.51
C ASP A 69 -7.97 1.66 6.21
N PRO A 70 -8.55 0.49 5.88
CA PRO A 70 -8.11 -0.31 4.76
C PRO A 70 -8.80 0.06 3.44
N LEU A 71 -8.06 -0.05 2.35
CA LEU A 71 -8.63 -0.06 0.99
C LEU A 71 -9.03 -1.47 0.54
N ASN A 72 -8.37 -2.49 1.10
CA ASN A 72 -8.68 -3.89 0.88
C ASN A 72 -9.27 -4.48 2.17
N LEU A 73 -10.60 -4.44 2.26
CA LEU A 73 -11.36 -4.90 3.43
C LEU A 73 -11.11 -6.38 3.75
N GLU A 74 -10.93 -7.22 2.73
CA GLU A 74 -10.67 -8.65 2.92
C GLU A 74 -9.28 -8.85 3.53
N ALA A 75 -8.24 -8.21 2.98
CA ALA A 75 -6.89 -8.33 3.52
C ALA A 75 -6.80 -7.82 4.96
N ALA A 76 -7.51 -6.74 5.27
CA ALA A 76 -7.59 -6.18 6.62
C ALA A 76 -8.29 -7.12 7.61
N ALA A 77 -9.42 -7.72 7.21
CA ALA A 77 -10.13 -8.68 8.04
C ALA A 77 -9.26 -9.92 8.31
N VAL A 78 -8.59 -10.46 7.29
CA VAL A 78 -7.67 -11.61 7.48
C VAL A 78 -6.49 -11.22 8.37
N LEU A 79 -5.91 -10.02 8.22
CA LEU A 79 -4.84 -9.55 9.09
C LEU A 79 -5.28 -9.49 10.56
N ARG A 80 -6.46 -8.94 10.83
CA ARG A 80 -7.02 -8.82 12.18
C ARG A 80 -7.38 -10.17 12.79
N ASP A 81 -8.10 -11.00 12.03
CA ASP A 81 -8.73 -12.21 12.55
C ASP A 81 -7.81 -13.45 12.49
N ASN A 82 -6.87 -13.49 11.53
CA ASN A 82 -5.94 -14.61 11.35
C ASN A 82 -4.60 -14.17 10.70
N PRO A 83 -3.67 -13.59 11.48
CA PRO A 83 -2.38 -13.10 10.98
C PRO A 83 -1.53 -14.15 10.23
N GLN A 84 -1.66 -15.43 10.61
CA GLN A 84 -0.94 -16.55 10.02
C GLN A 84 -1.47 -16.89 8.63
N LEU A 85 -2.79 -16.83 8.45
CA LEU A 85 -3.41 -16.92 7.13
C LEU A 85 -3.04 -15.70 6.27
N PHE A 86 -3.03 -14.49 6.85
CA PHE A 86 -2.59 -13.29 6.15
C PHE A 86 -1.16 -13.46 5.60
N LYS A 87 -0.21 -13.90 6.44
CA LYS A 87 1.17 -14.19 6.02
C LYS A 87 1.24 -15.22 4.88
N SER A 88 0.41 -16.26 4.95
CA SER A 88 0.34 -17.29 3.91
C SER A 88 -0.22 -16.75 2.59
N ASN A 89 -1.25 -15.91 2.67
CA ASN A 89 -1.85 -15.23 1.52
C ASN A 89 -0.88 -14.25 0.87
N VAL A 90 -0.16 -13.44 1.65
CA VAL A 90 0.90 -12.54 1.16
C VAL A 90 1.95 -13.34 0.39
N LYS A 91 2.47 -14.42 0.97
CA LYS A 91 3.47 -15.27 0.30
C LYS A 91 2.93 -15.86 -1.01
N LYS A 92 1.68 -16.35 -1.01
CA LYS A 92 1.02 -16.90 -2.21
C LYS A 92 0.87 -15.84 -3.29
N ALA A 93 0.42 -14.63 -2.94
CA ALA A 93 0.28 -13.51 -3.86
C ALA A 93 1.63 -13.09 -4.45
N MET A 94 2.67 -12.94 -3.61
CA MET A 94 4.01 -12.55 -4.06
C MET A 94 4.65 -13.55 -5.04
N LEU A 95 4.33 -14.84 -4.90
CA LEU A 95 4.78 -15.89 -5.80
C LEU A 95 4.00 -15.98 -7.12
N GLY A 96 2.98 -15.13 -7.31
CA GLY A 96 2.15 -15.09 -8.52
C GLY A 96 0.88 -15.94 -8.45
N GLY A 97 0.42 -16.28 -7.25
CA GLY A 97 -0.78 -17.09 -7.04
C GLY A 97 -2.08 -16.27 -6.99
N THR A 98 -3.18 -16.97 -6.70
CA THR A 98 -4.52 -16.39 -6.54
C THR A 98 -4.94 -16.38 -5.06
N VAL A 99 -5.42 -15.24 -4.57
CA VAL A 99 -5.99 -15.06 -3.23
C VAL A 99 -7.37 -14.43 -3.39
N ALA A 100 -8.40 -14.96 -2.71
CA ALA A 100 -9.78 -14.45 -2.78
C ALA A 100 -10.29 -14.17 -4.21
N ASN A 101 -10.07 -15.11 -5.14
CA ASN A 101 -10.40 -15.00 -6.58
C ASN A 101 -9.65 -13.90 -7.36
N VAL A 102 -8.64 -13.27 -6.75
CA VAL A 102 -7.79 -12.28 -7.40
C VAL A 102 -6.44 -12.91 -7.72
N SER A 103 -6.06 -12.94 -9.01
CA SER A 103 -4.73 -13.36 -9.43
C SER A 103 -3.73 -12.21 -9.28
N PHE A 104 -2.56 -12.52 -8.70
CA PHE A 104 -1.46 -11.60 -8.49
C PHE A 104 -0.30 -11.95 -9.43
N THR A 105 0.42 -10.94 -9.90
CA THR A 105 1.66 -11.15 -10.67
C THR A 105 2.81 -11.38 -9.69
N ARG A 106 3.70 -12.31 -10.03
CA ARG A 106 4.90 -12.59 -9.22
C ARG A 106 5.70 -11.31 -9.01
N CYS A 107 5.99 -10.99 -7.75
CA CYS A 107 6.68 -9.76 -7.35
C CYS A 107 7.80 -9.98 -6.32
N VAL A 108 8.32 -11.20 -6.24
CA VAL A 108 9.62 -11.49 -5.61
C VAL A 108 10.75 -11.02 -6.53
#